data_AF-X6EMB1-F1
#
_entry.id   AF-X6EMB1-F1
#
_cell.length_a   1.000
_cell.length_b   1.000
_cell.length_c   1.000
_cell.angle_alpha   90.00
_cell.angle_beta   90.00
_cell.angle_gamma   90.00
#
_symmetry.space_group_name_H-M   'P 1'
#
loop_
_entity.id
_entity.type
_entity.pdbx_description
1 polymer ?
#
loop_
_entity_poly.entity_id
_entity_poly.type
_entity_poly.pdbx_seq_one_letter_code
_entity_poly.pdbx_strand_id
1 'polypeptide(L)'
;MTPFLDDRRLLRGPWQAFERDVARLLIYAGFDDVRVVGGTGDKGADIVGVKNGEIWVVQCKHTTTAPANKFAVQEAVEAGTFYGANRMVVATSRAAGGGLQAEIDRYRRIGVNVELLDPAKLAIMAARIPEYSKSRRELRPYQQDALARFREGLTDTGRSQIVLATGLGKTVVMAEVVSDLYRDRLIRDNRVLVLADKRELIRQLQFGFWYQLPKWVPTHLLSGDETPSFYDGITFATVQSVIGRVDDLPSFGLVLVDEAHHIGSTTFRRALEALEPPMVGGVTATPWRGDGFDIDEILGKPLVRLGISDGLKNRYLSEVDYRLLADNIDWKFVQDRSVHNYSLNQLNKKLIMPTRDEEAARQIAEVFKHEKRRGGIVFSPTVDHAESFAGSLRGFNLRAESISSRQDARERDKLMAMFRRGDIDLLTSVDLFNEGVDVPDVDLIVFMRATHSRRIFVQQLGRGLRLSPGKDKVVVLDFVTDLRRIAELVELQKAASGPLERLPLGHHLINFRDASAGSFMFEWMKDQADLMLREGDAQLEMPKFDFPDTPQPGGVA
;
A
#
# COMPACT_ATOMS: atom_id res chain seq x y z
N MET A 1 -3.03 -32.91 -3.18
CA MET A 1 -2.04 -32.03 -3.82
C MET A 1 -0.91 -31.76 -2.82
N THR A 2 0.33 -31.73 -3.28
CA THR A 2 1.51 -31.47 -2.43
C THR A 2 1.49 -30.01 -1.95
N PRO A 3 1.85 -29.71 -0.69
CA PRO A 3 1.99 -28.33 -0.21
C PRO A 3 3.02 -27.52 -1.01
N PHE A 4 2.93 -26.18 -0.94
CA PHE A 4 3.87 -25.26 -1.60
C PHE A 4 5.32 -25.42 -1.12
N LEU A 5 5.50 -25.89 0.11
CA LEU A 5 6.79 -26.21 0.70
C LEU A 5 6.95 -27.74 0.71
N ASP A 6 7.63 -28.25 -0.32
CA ASP A 6 7.92 -29.67 -0.53
C ASP A 6 9.42 -29.92 -0.69
N ASP A 7 9.80 -31.19 -0.85
CA ASP A 7 11.21 -31.58 -1.01
C ASP A 7 11.85 -30.95 -2.25
N ARG A 8 11.08 -30.79 -3.34
CA ARG A 8 11.57 -30.12 -4.56
C ARG A 8 11.95 -28.67 -4.25
N ARG A 9 11.09 -27.95 -3.52
CA ARG A 9 11.29 -26.57 -3.13
C ARG A 9 12.42 -26.39 -2.12
N LEU A 10 12.52 -27.27 -1.12
CA LEU A 10 13.61 -27.23 -0.12
C LEU A 10 14.99 -27.54 -0.72
N LEU A 11 15.06 -28.41 -1.71
CA LEU A 11 16.33 -28.85 -2.30
C LEU A 11 16.81 -27.98 -3.47
N ARG A 12 15.87 -27.47 -4.28
CA ARG A 12 16.19 -26.78 -5.55
C ARG A 12 15.75 -25.32 -5.59
N GLY A 13 14.98 -24.85 -4.61
CA GLY A 13 14.52 -23.47 -4.57
C GLY A 13 15.67 -22.47 -4.43
N PRO A 14 15.48 -21.22 -4.90
CA PRO A 14 16.41 -20.14 -4.59
C PRO A 14 16.41 -19.88 -3.08
N TRP A 15 17.55 -19.48 -2.52
CA TRP A 15 17.68 -19.28 -1.07
C TRP A 15 16.75 -18.17 -0.56
N GLN A 16 16.55 -17.09 -1.34
CA GLN A 16 15.63 -15.99 -1.00
C GLN A 16 14.18 -16.44 -0.87
N ALA A 17 13.80 -17.48 -1.63
CA ALA A 17 12.47 -18.05 -1.55
C ALA A 17 12.24 -18.82 -0.25
N PHE A 18 13.28 -19.45 0.31
CA PHE A 18 13.15 -20.26 1.51
C PHE A 18 12.64 -19.43 2.69
N GLU A 19 13.15 -18.21 2.88
CA GLU A 19 12.66 -17.27 3.90
C GLU A 19 11.18 -16.96 3.73
N ARG A 20 10.75 -16.72 2.49
CA ARG A 20 9.35 -16.39 2.17
C ARG A 20 8.43 -17.59 2.31
N ASP A 21 8.89 -18.79 1.97
CA ASP A 21 8.10 -20.01 2.16
C ASP A 21 7.92 -20.34 3.65
N VAL A 22 8.97 -20.16 4.47
CA VAL A 22 8.87 -20.32 5.92
C VAL A 22 7.94 -19.26 6.50
N ALA A 23 8.03 -18.00 6.06
CA ALA A 23 7.10 -16.95 6.48
C ALA A 23 5.64 -17.29 6.12
N ARG A 24 5.38 -17.76 4.89
CA ARG A 24 4.06 -18.23 4.48
C ARG A 24 3.58 -19.40 5.34
N LEU A 25 4.46 -20.34 5.69
CA LEU A 25 4.14 -21.46 6.56
C LEU A 25 3.69 -20.98 7.95
N LEU A 26 4.38 -19.98 8.53
CA LEU A 26 4.00 -19.38 9.80
C LEU A 26 2.62 -18.71 9.73
N ILE A 27 2.32 -17.96 8.67
CA ILE A 27 0.98 -17.37 8.46
C ILE A 27 -0.10 -18.45 8.52
N TYR A 28 0.08 -19.57 7.82
CA TYR A 28 -0.90 -20.67 7.81
C TYR A 28 -0.95 -21.42 9.15
N ALA A 29 0.16 -21.41 9.90
CA ALA A 29 0.24 -21.94 11.25
C ALA A 29 -0.37 -21.00 12.32
N GLY A 30 -1.00 -19.91 11.91
CA GLY A 30 -1.72 -18.96 12.77
C GLY A 30 -0.81 -17.99 13.51
N PHE A 31 0.30 -17.59 12.90
CA PHE A 31 1.09 -16.46 13.38
C PHE A 31 0.52 -15.15 12.82
N ASP A 32 0.55 -14.12 13.65
CA ASP A 32 0.21 -12.74 13.33
C ASP A 32 1.48 -11.93 13.02
N ASP A 33 1.34 -10.78 12.33
CA ASP A 33 2.45 -9.85 11.99
C ASP A 33 3.72 -10.54 11.43
N VAL A 34 3.54 -11.58 10.59
CA VAL A 34 4.67 -12.28 9.98
C VAL A 34 5.32 -11.41 8.91
N ARG A 35 6.62 -11.18 9.05
CA ARG A 35 7.42 -10.30 8.19
C ARG A 35 8.73 -10.95 7.83
N VAL A 36 9.12 -10.81 6.56
CA VAL A 36 10.46 -11.17 6.08
C VAL A 36 11.34 -9.93 6.14
N VAL A 37 12.38 -10.00 6.96
CA VAL A 37 13.29 -8.89 7.30
C VAL A 37 14.74 -9.16 6.87
N GLY A 38 15.00 -10.28 6.18
CA GLY A 38 16.33 -10.69 5.70
C GLY A 38 16.89 -9.75 4.63
N GLY A 39 18.19 -9.46 4.70
CA GLY A 39 18.89 -8.54 3.79
C GLY A 39 20.26 -8.09 4.30
N THR A 40 21.08 -7.45 3.46
CA THR A 40 22.42 -6.98 3.87
C THR A 40 22.37 -6.12 5.15
N GLY A 41 22.99 -6.61 6.24
CA GLY A 41 23.00 -5.95 7.55
C GLY A 41 21.94 -6.45 8.54
N ASP A 42 21.24 -7.54 8.22
CA ASP A 42 20.44 -8.28 9.19
C ASP A 42 21.34 -8.74 10.36
N LYS A 43 21.09 -8.28 11.59
CA LYS A 43 21.76 -8.90 12.76
C LYS A 43 21.10 -10.25 13.09
N GLY A 44 21.08 -11.15 12.11
CA GLY A 44 20.74 -12.57 12.30
C GLY A 44 19.25 -12.93 12.41
N ALA A 45 18.34 -12.18 11.79
CA ALA A 45 16.97 -12.67 11.59
C ALA A 45 16.49 -12.40 10.17
N ASP A 46 15.81 -13.40 9.62
CA ASP A 46 15.21 -13.31 8.30
C ASP A 46 13.69 -13.18 8.40
N ILE A 47 13.08 -13.67 9.48
CA ILE A 47 11.63 -13.60 9.71
C ILE A 47 11.35 -13.19 11.15
N VAL A 48 10.35 -12.33 11.33
CA VAL A 48 9.74 -12.01 12.62
C VAL A 48 8.25 -12.33 12.54
N GLY A 49 7.69 -12.91 13.59
CA GLY A 49 6.24 -13.13 13.69
C GLY A 49 5.78 -13.17 15.14
N VAL A 50 4.48 -13.02 15.36
CA VAL A 50 3.87 -13.02 16.69
C VAL A 50 2.92 -14.21 16.81
N LYS A 51 2.97 -14.92 17.93
CA LYS A 51 2.00 -15.98 18.22
C LYS A 51 1.68 -16.00 19.70
N ASN A 52 0.38 -15.94 20.04
CA ASN A 52 -0.09 -15.90 21.43
C ASN A 52 0.59 -14.80 22.28
N GLY A 53 0.88 -13.65 21.68
CA GLY A 53 1.58 -12.54 22.36
C GLY A 53 3.11 -12.69 22.47
N GLU A 54 3.68 -13.81 22.04
CA GLU A 54 5.13 -14.02 22.00
C GLU A 54 5.71 -13.58 20.66
N ILE A 55 6.84 -12.88 20.69
CA ILE A 55 7.63 -12.51 19.50
C ILE A 55 8.57 -13.68 19.17
N TRP A 56 8.50 -14.13 17.92
CA TRP A 56 9.33 -15.18 17.35
C TRP A 56 10.26 -14.58 16.31
N VAL A 57 11.55 -14.89 16.42
CA VAL A 57 12.54 -14.60 15.38
C VAL A 57 12.99 -15.92 14.74
N VAL A 58 13.08 -15.93 13.42
CA VAL A 58 13.54 -17.08 12.65
C VAL A 58 14.74 -16.67 11.81
N GLN A 59 15.86 -17.36 12.02
CA GLN A 59 16.99 -17.36 11.09
C GLN A 59 16.85 -18.57 10.17
N CYS A 60 16.65 -18.31 8.89
CA CYS A 60 16.65 -19.29 7.82
C CYS A 60 18.07 -19.53 7.32
N LYS A 61 18.43 -20.79 7.08
CA LYS A 61 19.66 -21.18 6.40
C LYS A 61 19.34 -22.17 5.29
N HIS A 62 19.39 -21.68 4.07
CA HIS A 62 19.26 -22.50 2.88
C HIS A 62 20.65 -22.90 2.37
N THR A 63 20.94 -24.20 2.30
CA THR A 63 22.23 -24.72 1.82
C THR A 63 22.06 -25.77 0.74
N THR A 64 22.95 -25.76 -0.26
CA THR A 64 22.89 -26.66 -1.42
C THR A 64 23.75 -27.91 -1.27
N THR A 65 24.79 -27.90 -0.43
CA THR A 65 25.75 -29.02 -0.34
C THR A 65 26.00 -29.47 1.11
N ALA A 66 26.24 -28.54 2.03
CA ALA A 66 26.58 -28.84 3.42
C ALA A 66 25.44 -28.52 4.41
N PRO A 67 25.38 -29.13 5.60
CA PRO A 67 24.49 -28.69 6.69
C PRO A 67 24.76 -27.24 7.09
N ALA A 68 23.75 -26.58 7.66
CA ALA A 68 23.90 -25.22 8.17
C ALA A 68 24.96 -25.13 9.29
N ASN A 69 25.70 -24.02 9.30
CA ASN A 69 26.78 -23.78 10.25
C ASN A 69 26.23 -23.39 11.64
N LYS A 70 26.97 -23.74 12.71
CA LYS A 70 26.65 -23.41 14.10
C LYS A 70 26.44 -21.91 14.37
N PHE A 71 27.06 -21.02 13.58
CA PHE A 71 26.88 -19.57 13.72
C PHE A 71 25.43 -19.11 13.53
N ALA A 72 24.60 -19.89 12.82
CA ALA A 72 23.17 -19.60 12.68
C ALA A 72 22.43 -19.50 14.02
N VAL A 73 22.90 -20.22 15.04
CA VAL A 73 22.33 -20.14 16.40
C VAL A 73 22.68 -18.82 17.06
N GLN A 74 23.93 -18.37 16.91
CA GLN A 74 24.36 -17.08 17.44
C GLN A 74 23.61 -15.92 16.78
N GLU A 75 23.47 -15.95 15.46
CA GLU A 75 22.68 -14.99 14.68
C GLU A 75 21.24 -14.91 15.19
N ALA A 76 20.57 -16.05 15.36
CA ALA A 76 19.20 -16.09 15.89
C ALA A 76 19.10 -15.47 17.31
N VAL A 77 20.10 -15.67 18.16
CA VAL A 77 20.14 -15.11 19.52
C VAL A 77 20.39 -13.59 19.51
N GLU A 78 21.29 -13.11 18.65
CA GLU A 78 21.55 -11.68 18.45
C GLU A 78 20.30 -10.96 17.93
N ALA A 79 19.60 -11.57 16.97
CA ALA A 79 18.31 -11.08 16.52
C ALA A 79 17.26 -11.10 17.62
N GLY A 80 17.19 -12.18 18.39
CA GLY A 80 16.27 -12.30 19.51
C GLY A 80 16.46 -11.15 20.50
N THR A 81 17.70 -10.80 20.80
CA THR A 81 18.03 -9.66 21.65
C THR A 81 17.60 -8.32 21.04
N PHE A 82 17.86 -8.10 19.75
CA PHE A 82 17.52 -6.84 19.09
C PHE A 82 16.00 -6.61 18.98
N TYR A 83 15.25 -7.66 18.64
CA TYR A 83 13.80 -7.59 18.46
C TYR A 83 13.01 -7.80 19.76
N GLY A 84 13.68 -8.14 20.87
CA GLY A 84 13.03 -8.48 22.13
C GLY A 84 12.21 -9.78 22.03
N ALA A 85 12.72 -10.77 21.32
CA ALA A 85 12.00 -12.00 21.02
C ALA A 85 11.92 -12.95 22.22
N ASN A 86 10.77 -13.59 22.39
CA ASN A 86 10.55 -14.64 23.39
C ASN A 86 11.06 -16.01 22.89
N ARG A 87 11.02 -16.22 21.57
CA ARG A 87 11.36 -17.50 20.93
C ARG A 87 12.32 -17.25 19.78
N MET A 88 13.40 -18.02 19.74
CA MET A 88 14.41 -17.97 18.69
C MET A 88 14.41 -19.29 17.94
N VAL A 89 14.36 -19.23 16.61
CA VAL A 89 14.25 -20.41 15.76
C VAL A 89 15.32 -20.37 14.68
N VAL A 90 15.94 -21.51 14.41
CA VAL A 90 16.78 -21.74 13.24
C VAL A 90 16.03 -22.68 12.29
N ALA A 91 15.68 -22.19 11.10
CA ALA A 91 15.05 -22.99 10.05
C ALA A 91 16.09 -23.40 9.01
N THR A 92 16.15 -24.67 8.63
CA THR A 92 17.17 -25.17 7.69
C THR A 92 16.56 -25.93 6.52
N SER A 93 17.05 -25.70 5.30
CA SER A 93 16.58 -26.44 4.11
C SER A 93 17.17 -27.85 4.00
N ARG A 94 18.19 -28.17 4.80
CA ARG A 94 18.79 -29.49 4.96
C ARG A 94 18.84 -29.92 6.42
N ALA A 95 18.96 -31.22 6.66
CA ALA A 95 19.11 -31.76 8.01
C ALA A 95 20.28 -31.10 8.76
N ALA A 96 20.08 -30.81 10.04
CA ALA A 96 21.11 -30.23 10.88
C ALA A 96 22.27 -31.21 11.11
N GLY A 97 23.50 -30.71 11.03
CA GLY A 97 24.68 -31.46 11.43
C GLY A 97 24.85 -31.47 12.95
N GLY A 98 25.65 -32.41 13.48
CA GLY A 98 25.89 -32.54 14.93
C GLY A 98 26.44 -31.27 15.59
N GLY A 99 27.23 -30.47 14.87
CA GLY A 99 27.74 -29.19 15.37
C GLY A 99 26.66 -28.13 15.61
N LEU A 100 25.64 -28.05 14.76
CA LEU A 100 24.52 -27.13 14.95
C LEU A 100 23.67 -27.56 16.15
N GLN A 101 23.41 -28.87 16.28
CA GLN A 101 22.64 -29.43 17.38
C GLN A 101 23.33 -29.20 18.73
N ALA A 102 24.65 -29.46 18.80
CA ALA A 102 25.44 -29.22 20.01
C ALA A 102 25.44 -27.75 20.44
N GLU A 103 25.42 -26.82 19.48
CA GLU A 103 25.34 -25.38 19.74
C GLU A 103 23.98 -24.96 20.30
N ILE A 104 22.89 -25.50 19.75
CA ILE A 104 21.54 -25.31 20.30
C ILE A 104 21.46 -25.81 21.75
N ASP A 105 22.01 -26.99 22.01
CA ASP A 105 22.02 -27.59 23.35
C ASP A 105 22.95 -26.82 24.32
N ARG A 106 23.96 -26.09 23.80
CA ARG A 106 24.77 -25.15 24.58
C ARG A 106 23.94 -23.96 25.06
N TYR A 107 23.18 -23.32 24.16
CA TYR A 107 22.32 -22.18 24.53
C TYR A 107 21.18 -22.58 25.46
N ARG A 108 20.55 -23.75 25.26
CA ARG A 108 19.52 -24.25 26.18
C ARG A 108 20.04 -24.43 27.61
N ARG A 109 21.28 -24.90 27.78
CA ARG A 109 21.90 -25.08 29.10
C ARG A 109 22.12 -23.76 29.86
N ILE A 110 22.24 -22.64 29.16
CA ILE A 110 22.37 -21.30 29.76
C ILE A 110 21.04 -20.55 29.81
N GLY A 111 19.90 -21.23 29.60
CA GLY A 111 18.56 -20.66 29.72
C GLY A 111 18.07 -19.93 28.46
N VAL A 112 18.81 -19.96 27.35
CA VAL A 112 18.40 -19.36 26.08
C VAL A 112 17.74 -20.42 25.20
N ASN A 113 16.43 -20.31 24.98
CA ASN A 113 15.69 -21.32 24.23
C ASN A 113 15.77 -21.07 22.71
N VAL A 114 16.58 -21.89 22.03
CA VAL A 114 16.64 -21.93 20.56
C VAL A 114 16.00 -23.23 20.05
N GLU A 115 15.11 -23.10 19.07
CA GLU A 115 14.42 -24.20 18.40
C GLU A 115 14.99 -24.45 17.01
N LEU A 116 14.95 -25.71 16.57
CA LEU A 116 15.37 -26.12 15.23
C LEU A 116 14.14 -26.54 14.42
N LEU A 117 13.93 -25.91 13.26
CA LEU A 117 13.01 -26.33 12.21
C LEU A 117 13.81 -26.92 11.04
N ASP A 118 14.11 -28.21 11.13
CA ASP A 118 14.73 -28.97 10.05
C ASP A 118 13.72 -29.33 8.93
N PRO A 119 14.17 -29.89 7.79
CA PRO A 119 13.29 -30.25 6.68
C PRO A 119 12.15 -31.19 7.06
N ALA A 120 12.40 -32.15 7.97
CA ALA A 120 11.38 -33.10 8.38
C ALA A 120 10.27 -32.40 9.18
N LYS A 121 10.64 -31.49 10.10
CA LYS A 121 9.68 -30.68 10.84
C LYS A 121 8.93 -29.71 9.93
N LEU A 122 9.62 -29.07 8.99
CA LEU A 122 9.00 -28.18 8.00
C LEU A 122 7.97 -28.93 7.14
N ALA A 123 8.31 -30.14 6.67
CA ALA A 123 7.38 -30.98 5.91
C ALA A 123 6.17 -31.41 6.75
N ILE A 124 6.36 -31.79 8.03
CA ILE A 124 5.25 -32.12 8.93
C ILE A 124 4.35 -30.90 9.17
N MET A 125 4.94 -29.72 9.37
CA MET A 125 4.19 -28.47 9.49
C MET A 125 3.39 -28.18 8.21
N ALA A 126 4.02 -28.27 7.03
CA ALA A 126 3.38 -28.05 5.74
C ALA A 126 2.23 -29.03 5.46
N ALA A 127 2.34 -30.28 5.95
CA ALA A 127 1.26 -31.25 5.87
C ALA A 127 0.08 -30.87 6.79
N ARG A 128 0.35 -30.38 8.00
CA ARG A 128 -0.65 -30.09 9.05
C ARG A 128 -1.37 -28.75 8.91
N ILE A 129 -0.79 -27.77 8.23
CA ILE A 129 -1.45 -26.47 8.02
C ILE A 129 -2.79 -26.64 7.27
N PRO A 130 -3.78 -25.76 7.55
CA PRO A 130 -5.06 -25.76 6.85
C PRO A 130 -4.88 -25.50 5.35
N GLU A 131 -5.90 -25.84 4.55
CA GLU A 131 -5.85 -25.58 3.12
C GLU A 131 -5.76 -24.08 2.80
N TYR A 132 -6.48 -23.24 3.55
CA TYR A 132 -6.39 -21.78 3.46
C TYR A 132 -5.91 -21.20 4.78
N SER A 133 -5.24 -20.04 4.72
CA SER A 133 -4.88 -19.28 5.93
C SER A 133 -6.13 -18.96 6.75
N LYS A 134 -6.02 -19.00 8.09
CA LYS A 134 -7.09 -18.53 8.98
C LYS A 134 -7.39 -17.05 8.80
N SER A 135 -6.43 -16.29 8.27
CA SER A 135 -6.56 -14.87 7.95
C SER A 135 -7.01 -14.64 6.50
N ARG A 136 -7.54 -15.68 5.82
CA ARG A 136 -8.20 -15.53 4.51
C ARG A 136 -9.35 -14.52 4.65
N ARG A 137 -9.36 -13.55 3.76
CA ARG A 137 -10.37 -12.48 3.77
C ARG A 137 -11.65 -12.97 3.13
N GLU A 138 -12.76 -12.78 3.82
CA GLU A 138 -14.08 -12.98 3.22
C GLU A 138 -14.36 -11.87 2.20
N LEU A 139 -14.84 -12.28 1.03
CA LEU A 139 -15.18 -11.34 -0.02
C LEU A 139 -16.50 -10.63 0.29
N ARG A 140 -16.48 -9.30 0.17
CA ARG A 140 -17.69 -8.47 0.21
C ARG A 140 -18.54 -8.68 -1.05
N PRO A 141 -19.85 -8.36 -1.03
CA PRO A 141 -20.73 -8.59 -2.19
C PRO A 141 -20.21 -8.01 -3.51
N TYR A 142 -19.69 -6.78 -3.49
CA TYR A 142 -19.11 -6.16 -4.69
C TYR A 142 -17.81 -6.85 -5.18
N GLN A 143 -17.05 -7.46 -4.27
CA GLN A 143 -15.84 -8.21 -4.62
C GLN A 143 -16.21 -9.57 -5.22
N GLN A 144 -17.32 -10.17 -4.77
CA GLN A 144 -17.87 -11.39 -5.37
C GLN A 144 -18.37 -11.14 -6.80
N ASP A 145 -19.12 -10.05 -7.02
CA ASP A 145 -19.53 -9.64 -8.37
C ASP A 145 -18.32 -9.32 -9.27
N ALA A 146 -17.34 -8.57 -8.75
CA ALA A 146 -16.11 -8.30 -9.48
C ALA A 146 -15.34 -9.57 -9.84
N LEU A 147 -15.20 -10.50 -8.90
CA LEU A 147 -14.58 -11.80 -9.14
C LEU A 147 -15.31 -12.57 -10.23
N ALA A 148 -16.63 -12.70 -10.13
CA ALA A 148 -17.45 -13.49 -11.05
C ALA A 148 -17.29 -12.98 -12.49
N ARG A 149 -17.50 -11.67 -12.70
CA ARG A 149 -17.36 -11.02 -14.00
C ARG A 149 -15.94 -11.09 -14.54
N PHE A 150 -14.94 -10.92 -13.67
CA PHE A 150 -13.55 -10.96 -14.12
C PHE A 150 -13.14 -12.36 -14.56
N ARG A 151 -13.54 -13.37 -13.79
CA ARG A 151 -13.35 -14.79 -14.13
C ARG A 151 -14.04 -15.14 -15.44
N GLU A 152 -15.31 -14.76 -15.60
CA GLU A 152 -16.09 -14.96 -16.84
C GLU A 152 -15.40 -14.31 -18.05
N GLY A 153 -14.99 -13.04 -17.95
CA GLY A 153 -14.26 -12.37 -19.03
C GLY A 153 -12.97 -13.11 -19.44
N LEU A 154 -12.21 -13.60 -18.45
CA LEU A 154 -11.00 -14.39 -18.69
C LEU A 154 -11.32 -15.72 -19.38
N THR A 155 -12.36 -16.45 -18.95
CA THR A 155 -12.68 -17.77 -19.50
C THR A 155 -13.34 -17.70 -20.87
N ASP A 156 -14.13 -16.66 -21.12
CA ASP A 156 -14.98 -16.57 -22.31
C ASP A 156 -14.26 -15.87 -23.47
N THR A 157 -13.54 -14.79 -23.17
CA THR A 157 -12.87 -13.97 -24.19
C THR A 157 -11.35 -14.03 -24.11
N GLY A 158 -10.80 -14.60 -23.04
CA GLY A 158 -9.37 -14.55 -22.74
C GLY A 158 -8.90 -13.19 -22.23
N ARG A 159 -9.78 -12.18 -22.12
CA ARG A 159 -9.42 -10.81 -21.75
C ARG A 159 -10.37 -10.26 -20.68
N SER A 160 -9.83 -9.57 -19.69
CA SER A 160 -10.66 -9.06 -18.61
C SER A 160 -10.04 -7.85 -17.91
N GLN A 161 -10.88 -6.87 -17.57
CA GLN A 161 -10.46 -5.65 -16.89
C GLN A 161 -11.42 -5.30 -15.76
N ILE A 162 -10.87 -4.98 -14.59
CA ILE A 162 -11.60 -4.36 -13.48
C ILE A 162 -10.94 -3.04 -13.08
N VAL A 163 -11.78 -2.05 -12.78
CA VAL A 163 -11.37 -0.82 -12.10
C VAL A 163 -11.92 -0.82 -10.68
N LEU A 164 -11.05 -0.94 -9.66
CA LEU A 164 -11.42 -0.75 -8.24
C LEU A 164 -10.50 0.29 -7.61
N ALA A 165 -11.09 1.28 -6.94
CA ALA A 165 -10.34 2.26 -6.17
C ALA A 165 -9.43 1.63 -5.10
N THR A 166 -8.39 2.38 -4.74
CA THR A 166 -7.49 2.04 -3.64
C THR A 166 -8.30 1.79 -2.36
N GLY A 167 -8.02 0.68 -1.67
CA GLY A 167 -8.75 0.28 -0.46
C GLY A 167 -9.93 -0.67 -0.71
N LEU A 168 -10.40 -0.83 -1.96
CA LEU A 168 -11.50 -1.75 -2.29
C LEU A 168 -11.05 -3.21 -2.49
N GLY A 169 -9.76 -3.51 -2.38
CA GLY A 169 -9.23 -4.87 -2.36
C GLY A 169 -8.90 -5.49 -3.73
N LYS A 170 -8.33 -4.71 -4.67
CA LYS A 170 -7.82 -5.20 -5.97
C LYS A 170 -7.05 -6.52 -5.87
N THR A 171 -6.02 -6.55 -5.03
CA THR A 171 -5.16 -7.73 -4.82
C THR A 171 -5.95 -8.93 -4.29
N VAL A 172 -6.95 -8.71 -3.45
CA VAL A 172 -7.80 -9.80 -2.91
C VAL A 172 -8.64 -10.42 -4.03
N VAL A 173 -9.26 -9.58 -4.87
CA VAL A 173 -10.04 -10.05 -6.03
C VAL A 173 -9.15 -10.82 -7.01
N MET A 174 -7.97 -10.29 -7.36
CA MET A 174 -7.03 -11.00 -8.24
C MET A 174 -6.63 -12.35 -7.67
N ALA A 175 -6.25 -12.41 -6.39
CA ALA A 175 -5.77 -13.63 -5.76
C ALA A 175 -6.87 -14.69 -5.66
N GLU A 176 -8.11 -14.28 -5.38
CA GLU A 176 -9.24 -15.21 -5.31
C GLU A 176 -9.64 -15.73 -6.69
N VAL A 177 -9.61 -14.89 -7.74
CA VAL A 177 -9.82 -15.35 -9.13
C VAL A 177 -8.78 -16.41 -9.51
N VAL A 178 -7.50 -16.18 -9.19
CA VAL A 178 -6.45 -17.16 -9.45
C VAL A 178 -6.69 -18.45 -8.65
N SER A 179 -7.11 -18.33 -7.39
CA SER A 179 -7.49 -19.47 -6.54
C SER A 179 -8.61 -20.30 -7.18
N ASP A 180 -9.68 -19.66 -7.68
CA ASP A 180 -10.78 -20.32 -8.38
C ASP A 180 -10.33 -21.01 -9.66
N LEU A 181 -9.59 -20.32 -10.51
CA LEU A 181 -9.10 -20.87 -11.78
C LEU A 181 -8.16 -22.08 -11.56
N TYR A 182 -7.38 -22.09 -10.47
CA TYR A 182 -6.59 -23.25 -10.07
C TYR A 182 -7.46 -24.41 -9.57
N ARG A 183 -8.46 -24.15 -8.72
CA ARG A 183 -9.41 -25.17 -8.24
C ARG A 183 -10.13 -25.85 -9.41
N ASP A 184 -10.55 -25.07 -10.38
CA ASP A 184 -11.30 -25.53 -11.55
C ASP A 184 -10.40 -26.06 -12.68
N ARG A 185 -9.07 -26.01 -12.51
CA ARG A 185 -8.07 -26.46 -13.49
C ARG A 185 -8.18 -25.77 -14.85
N LEU A 186 -8.52 -24.48 -14.83
CA LEU A 186 -8.69 -23.66 -16.03
C LEU A 186 -7.39 -22.94 -16.46
N ILE A 187 -6.32 -23.06 -15.67
CA ILE A 187 -5.02 -22.45 -15.98
C ILE A 187 -4.17 -23.46 -16.75
N ARG A 188 -3.94 -23.19 -18.03
CA ARG A 188 -3.03 -23.98 -18.87
C ARG A 188 -1.64 -24.08 -18.22
N ASP A 189 -1.07 -25.28 -18.23
CA ASP A 189 0.25 -25.62 -17.67
C ASP A 189 0.42 -25.30 -16.17
N ASN A 190 -0.67 -24.95 -15.46
CA ASN A 190 -0.66 -24.49 -14.05
C ASN A 190 0.26 -23.29 -13.79
N ARG A 191 0.52 -22.44 -14.80
CA ARG A 191 1.45 -21.32 -14.71
C ARG A 191 0.73 -19.98 -14.83
N VAL A 192 0.84 -19.15 -13.81
CA VAL A 192 0.34 -17.78 -13.78
C VAL A 192 1.52 -16.82 -13.67
N LEU A 193 1.47 -15.73 -14.42
CA LEU A 193 2.40 -14.60 -14.29
C LEU A 193 1.64 -13.38 -13.77
N VAL A 194 2.12 -12.76 -12.70
CA VAL A 194 1.58 -11.50 -12.16
C VAL A 194 2.62 -10.41 -12.35
N LEU A 195 2.26 -9.37 -13.09
CA LEU A 195 3.13 -8.27 -13.48
C LEU A 195 2.85 -7.02 -12.65
N ALA A 196 3.93 -6.33 -12.29
CA ALA A 196 3.93 -5.01 -11.69
C ALA A 196 5.16 -4.20 -12.14
N ASP A 197 5.15 -2.88 -12.01
CA ASP A 197 6.26 -2.06 -12.54
C ASP A 197 7.51 -2.03 -11.65
N LYS A 198 7.37 -2.31 -10.36
CA LYS A 198 8.45 -2.13 -9.36
C LYS A 198 8.69 -3.40 -8.54
N ARG A 199 9.94 -3.57 -8.10
CA ARG A 199 10.42 -4.77 -7.38
C ARG A 199 9.80 -4.89 -5.99
N GLU A 200 9.58 -3.79 -5.31
CA GLU A 200 8.92 -3.74 -4.01
C GLU A 200 7.46 -4.21 -4.14
N LEU A 201 6.81 -3.83 -5.23
CA LEU A 201 5.40 -4.15 -5.50
C LEU A 201 5.20 -5.65 -5.77
N ILE A 202 6.11 -6.32 -6.51
CA ILE A 202 5.99 -7.77 -6.75
C ILE A 202 6.06 -8.58 -5.45
N ARG A 203 6.90 -8.17 -4.48
CA ARG A 203 6.95 -8.81 -3.16
C ARG A 203 5.63 -8.60 -2.43
N GLN A 204 5.15 -7.37 -2.36
CA GLN A 204 3.88 -7.07 -1.69
C GLN A 204 2.69 -7.82 -2.29
N LEU A 205 2.63 -7.91 -3.62
CA LEU A 205 1.60 -8.68 -4.31
C LEU A 205 1.69 -10.16 -3.94
N GLN A 206 2.90 -10.74 -3.92
CA GLN A 206 3.10 -12.12 -3.49
C GLN A 206 2.57 -12.35 -2.05
N PHE A 207 2.97 -11.51 -1.09
CA PHE A 207 2.47 -11.60 0.29
C PHE A 207 0.95 -11.44 0.36
N GLY A 208 0.38 -10.48 -0.39
CA GLY A 208 -1.05 -10.23 -0.43
C GLY A 208 -1.86 -11.42 -0.97
N PHE A 209 -1.30 -12.16 -1.93
CA PHE A 209 -1.94 -13.34 -2.51
C PHE A 209 -2.01 -14.51 -1.53
N TRP A 210 -0.99 -14.72 -0.69
CA TRP A 210 -0.90 -15.88 0.18
C TRP A 210 -2.13 -16.14 1.06
N TYR A 211 -2.83 -15.08 1.45
CA TYR A 211 -4.04 -15.15 2.28
C TYR A 211 -5.23 -15.80 1.56
N GLN A 212 -5.34 -15.65 0.24
CA GLN A 212 -6.45 -16.20 -0.56
C GLN A 212 -6.08 -17.51 -1.29
N LEU A 213 -4.80 -17.79 -1.44
CA LEU A 213 -4.33 -19.01 -2.11
C LEU A 213 -4.51 -20.24 -1.24
N PRO A 214 -4.70 -21.42 -1.83
CA PRO A 214 -4.61 -22.67 -1.10
C PRO A 214 -3.15 -23.05 -0.86
N LYS A 215 -2.91 -23.91 0.15
CA LYS A 215 -1.57 -24.32 0.60
C LYS A 215 -0.76 -25.10 -0.44
N TRP A 216 -1.35 -25.51 -1.55
CA TRP A 216 -0.70 -26.30 -2.59
C TRP A 216 -0.31 -25.49 -3.83
N VAL A 217 -0.66 -24.20 -3.89
CA VAL A 217 -0.21 -23.29 -4.98
C VAL A 217 1.11 -22.65 -4.56
N PRO A 218 2.25 -22.97 -5.20
CA PRO A 218 3.52 -22.31 -4.94
C PRO A 218 3.57 -20.90 -5.56
N THR A 219 4.44 -20.07 -5.00
CA THR A 219 4.66 -18.69 -5.47
C THR A 219 6.15 -18.43 -5.69
N HIS A 220 6.48 -17.69 -6.75
CA HIS A 220 7.84 -17.39 -7.17
C HIS A 220 8.02 -15.89 -7.41
N LEU A 221 9.27 -15.42 -7.31
CA LEU A 221 9.65 -14.11 -7.79
C LEU A 221 10.58 -14.26 -8.99
N LEU A 222 10.40 -13.39 -9.98
CA LEU A 222 11.34 -13.21 -11.08
C LEU A 222 11.78 -11.75 -11.11
N SER A 223 13.03 -11.53 -10.69
CA SER A 223 13.66 -10.21 -10.60
C SER A 223 15.15 -10.31 -10.94
N GLY A 224 15.87 -9.18 -10.97
CA GLY A 224 17.30 -9.18 -11.28
C GLY A 224 18.18 -10.00 -10.32
N ASP A 225 17.72 -10.23 -9.09
CA ASP A 225 18.41 -10.96 -8.01
C ASP A 225 17.85 -12.36 -7.73
N GLU A 226 16.69 -12.71 -8.30
CA GLU A 226 16.02 -13.97 -8.03
C GLU A 226 15.41 -14.57 -9.29
N THR A 227 15.64 -15.86 -9.50
CA THR A 227 15.05 -16.63 -10.59
C THR A 227 14.39 -17.88 -10.05
N PRO A 228 13.14 -18.19 -10.47
CA PRO A 228 12.51 -19.44 -10.09
C PRO A 228 13.28 -20.65 -10.62
N SER A 229 13.45 -21.68 -9.80
CA SER A 229 14.00 -22.98 -10.21
C SER A 229 13.03 -23.82 -11.05
N PHE A 230 11.75 -23.46 -10.99
CA PHE A 230 10.62 -24.02 -11.73
C PHE A 230 9.50 -22.97 -11.74
N TYR A 231 8.51 -23.12 -12.63
CA TYR A 231 7.49 -22.10 -12.86
C TYR A 231 6.05 -22.55 -12.56
N ASP A 232 5.81 -23.84 -12.25
CA ASP A 232 4.48 -24.31 -11.84
C ASP A 232 3.99 -23.49 -10.65
N GLY A 233 2.79 -22.92 -10.71
CA GLY A 233 2.30 -21.96 -9.73
C GLY A 233 2.31 -20.52 -10.25
N ILE A 234 2.46 -19.57 -9.32
CA ILE A 234 2.33 -18.13 -9.62
C ILE A 234 3.70 -17.47 -9.56
N THR A 235 4.14 -16.88 -10.66
CA THR A 235 5.37 -16.08 -10.74
C THR A 235 5.02 -14.60 -10.69
N PHE A 236 5.57 -13.86 -9.73
CA PHE A 236 5.45 -12.40 -9.66
C PHE A 236 6.72 -11.77 -10.25
N ALA A 237 6.57 -10.89 -11.23
CA ALA A 237 7.69 -10.37 -11.98
C ALA A 237 7.53 -8.89 -12.33
N THR A 238 8.64 -8.18 -12.50
CA THR A 238 8.59 -6.89 -13.17
C THR A 238 8.58 -7.07 -14.68
N VAL A 239 7.96 -6.14 -15.40
CA VAL A 239 7.90 -6.18 -16.87
C VAL A 239 9.30 -6.24 -17.47
N GLN A 240 10.26 -5.50 -16.90
CA GLN A 240 11.65 -5.50 -17.35
C GLN A 240 12.33 -6.85 -17.15
N SER A 241 12.07 -7.55 -16.03
CA SER A 241 12.65 -8.88 -15.78
C SER A 241 12.09 -9.95 -16.71
N VAL A 242 10.83 -9.80 -17.15
CA VAL A 242 10.23 -10.67 -18.17
C VAL A 242 10.87 -10.43 -19.53
N ILE A 243 10.94 -9.18 -19.99
CA ILE A 243 11.54 -8.84 -21.29
C ILE A 243 13.00 -9.29 -21.37
N GLY A 244 13.78 -9.08 -20.31
CA GLY A 244 15.19 -9.45 -20.30
C GLY A 244 15.46 -10.96 -20.38
N ARG A 245 14.43 -11.80 -20.29
CA ARG A 245 14.53 -13.26 -20.25
C ARG A 245 13.47 -13.96 -21.10
N VAL A 246 12.81 -13.22 -21.98
CA VAL A 246 11.59 -13.70 -22.61
C VAL A 246 11.80 -14.99 -23.41
N ASP A 247 12.99 -15.16 -23.99
CA ASP A 247 13.39 -16.35 -24.75
C ASP A 247 13.60 -17.60 -23.87
N ASP A 248 13.89 -17.41 -22.57
CA ASP A 248 14.12 -18.49 -21.60
C ASP A 248 12.86 -18.82 -20.78
N LEU A 249 11.81 -18.00 -20.89
CA LEU A 249 10.61 -18.15 -20.08
C LEU A 249 9.67 -19.22 -20.67
N PRO A 250 9.00 -20.00 -19.80
CA PRO A 250 7.96 -20.90 -20.26
C PRO A 250 6.70 -20.14 -20.72
N SER A 251 5.80 -20.85 -21.39
CA SER A 251 4.41 -20.42 -21.57
C SER A 251 3.70 -20.23 -20.22
N PHE A 252 2.84 -19.21 -20.16
CA PHE A 252 1.95 -18.96 -19.04
C PHE A 252 0.49 -19.09 -19.49
N GLY A 253 -0.32 -19.79 -18.71
CA GLY A 253 -1.75 -19.94 -18.98
C GLY A 253 -2.58 -18.71 -18.62
N LEU A 254 -2.04 -17.82 -17.78
CA LEU A 254 -2.67 -16.58 -17.38
C LEU A 254 -1.62 -15.52 -17.08
N VAL A 255 -1.78 -14.32 -17.63
CA VAL A 255 -1.02 -13.12 -17.23
C VAL A 255 -1.96 -12.13 -16.56
N LEU A 256 -1.64 -11.72 -15.34
CA LEU A 256 -2.36 -10.69 -14.61
C LEU A 256 -1.48 -9.46 -14.42
N VAL A 257 -2.09 -8.27 -14.44
CA VAL A 257 -1.37 -7.00 -14.30
C VAL A 257 -2.01 -6.18 -13.19
N ASP A 258 -1.23 -5.85 -12.16
CA ASP A 258 -1.61 -4.80 -11.21
C ASP A 258 -1.22 -3.43 -11.75
N GLU A 259 -1.99 -2.40 -11.41
CA GLU A 259 -1.85 -1.06 -11.99
C GLU A 259 -1.85 -1.10 -13.53
N ALA A 260 -2.81 -1.84 -14.09
CA ALA A 260 -2.97 -2.12 -15.52
C ALA A 260 -3.02 -0.87 -16.43
N HIS A 261 -3.16 0.33 -15.87
CA HIS A 261 -2.99 1.57 -16.64
C HIS A 261 -1.57 1.76 -17.20
N HIS A 262 -0.59 0.93 -16.83
CA HIS A 262 0.76 0.92 -17.42
C HIS A 262 0.92 0.01 -18.64
N ILE A 263 -0.12 -0.77 -18.97
CA ILE A 263 -0.15 -1.72 -20.09
C ILE A 263 0.11 -1.05 -21.45
N GLY A 264 -0.25 0.22 -21.61
CA GLY A 264 0.04 0.98 -22.84
C GLY A 264 1.51 1.32 -23.06
N SER A 265 2.43 0.90 -22.18
CA SER A 265 3.87 1.05 -22.44
C SER A 265 4.34 0.07 -23.52
N THR A 266 5.25 0.52 -24.38
CA THR A 266 5.86 -0.32 -25.43
C THR A 266 6.54 -1.57 -24.86
N THR A 267 7.13 -1.47 -23.67
CA THR A 267 7.75 -2.59 -22.97
C THR A 267 6.74 -3.66 -22.58
N PHE A 268 5.55 -3.26 -22.13
CA PHE A 268 4.51 -4.20 -21.74
C PHE A 268 3.90 -4.92 -22.95
N ARG A 269 3.59 -4.17 -24.02
CA ARG A 269 3.07 -4.77 -25.27
C ARG A 269 4.02 -5.85 -25.80
N ARG A 270 5.32 -5.56 -25.85
CA ARG A 270 6.36 -6.54 -26.23
C ARG A 270 6.38 -7.79 -25.35
N ALA A 271 6.11 -7.64 -24.06
CA ALA A 271 6.09 -8.78 -23.13
C ALA A 271 4.89 -9.68 -23.40
N LEU A 272 3.71 -9.11 -23.65
CA LEU A 272 2.53 -9.89 -24.01
C LEU A 272 2.65 -10.55 -25.38
N GLU A 273 3.16 -9.82 -26.38
CA GLU A 273 3.40 -10.34 -27.73
C GLU A 273 4.35 -11.53 -27.73
N ALA A 274 5.39 -11.49 -26.90
CA ALA A 274 6.36 -12.58 -26.83
C ALA A 274 5.89 -13.77 -25.98
N LEU A 275 5.04 -13.55 -24.97
CA LEU A 275 4.51 -14.62 -24.11
C LEU A 275 3.27 -15.32 -24.69
N GLU A 276 2.53 -14.65 -25.58
CA GLU A 276 1.27 -15.09 -26.20
C GLU A 276 0.30 -15.83 -25.24
N PRO A 277 -0.02 -15.26 -24.06
CA PRO A 277 -0.85 -15.96 -23.08
C PRO A 277 -2.32 -16.09 -23.55
N PRO A 278 -2.96 -17.26 -23.31
CA PRO A 278 -4.37 -17.45 -23.69
C PRO A 278 -5.30 -16.55 -22.87
N MET A 279 -4.96 -16.27 -21.60
CA MET A 279 -5.71 -15.36 -20.75
C MET A 279 -4.85 -14.18 -20.28
N VAL A 280 -5.39 -12.96 -20.36
CA VAL A 280 -4.79 -11.73 -19.84
C VAL A 280 -5.82 -10.92 -19.06
N GLY A 281 -5.49 -10.56 -17.82
CA GLY A 281 -6.35 -9.76 -16.96
C GLY A 281 -5.63 -8.55 -16.38
N GLY A 282 -6.33 -7.45 -16.17
CA GLY A 282 -5.78 -6.27 -15.53
C GLY A 282 -6.69 -5.67 -14.46
N VAL A 283 -6.08 -5.19 -13.38
CA VAL A 283 -6.76 -4.38 -12.36
C VAL A 283 -6.07 -3.03 -12.21
N THR A 284 -6.86 -1.97 -12.05
CA THR A 284 -6.32 -0.62 -11.82
C THR A 284 -7.23 0.18 -10.89
N ALA A 285 -6.64 1.12 -10.14
CA ALA A 285 -7.42 2.10 -9.36
C ALA A 285 -7.75 3.37 -10.17
N THR A 286 -6.98 3.63 -11.21
CA THR A 286 -7.08 4.82 -12.04
C THR A 286 -7.08 4.38 -13.51
N PRO A 287 -8.23 4.44 -14.21
CA PRO A 287 -8.27 4.16 -15.64
C PRO A 287 -7.77 5.35 -16.48
N TRP A 288 -7.56 6.51 -15.86
CA TRP A 288 -7.23 7.76 -16.54
C TRP A 288 -5.81 7.78 -17.09
N ARG A 289 -5.72 7.85 -18.41
CA ARG A 289 -4.56 8.26 -19.21
C ARG A 289 -5.06 9.30 -20.22
N GLY A 290 -4.38 10.44 -20.34
CA GLY A 290 -4.78 11.51 -21.28
C GLY A 290 -4.63 11.13 -22.76
N ASP A 291 -4.00 9.98 -22.99
CA ASP A 291 -3.62 9.37 -24.25
C ASP A 291 -4.61 8.30 -24.75
N GLY A 292 -5.69 8.03 -23.99
CA GLY A 292 -6.97 7.49 -24.49
C GLY A 292 -7.04 6.09 -25.12
N PHE A 293 -5.95 5.41 -25.48
CA PHE A 293 -6.06 4.35 -26.52
C PHE A 293 -5.48 2.93 -26.30
N ASP A 294 -4.78 2.54 -25.23
CA ASP A 294 -4.11 1.22 -25.26
C ASP A 294 -4.63 0.13 -24.30
N ILE A 295 -5.29 0.46 -23.19
CA ILE A 295 -5.67 -0.57 -22.19
C ILE A 295 -6.90 -1.38 -22.62
N ASP A 296 -7.94 -0.70 -23.10
CA ASP A 296 -9.21 -1.31 -23.50
C ASP A 296 -9.05 -2.12 -24.81
N GLU A 297 -8.07 -1.80 -25.66
CA GLU A 297 -7.72 -2.61 -26.84
C GLU A 297 -7.11 -3.96 -26.45
N ILE A 298 -6.31 -3.98 -25.39
CA ILE A 298 -5.60 -5.19 -24.94
C ILE A 298 -6.49 -6.04 -24.03
N LEU A 299 -7.22 -5.43 -23.09
CA LEU A 299 -7.98 -6.13 -22.04
C LEU A 299 -9.50 -6.09 -22.23
N GLY A 300 -10.00 -5.34 -23.20
CA GLY A 300 -11.42 -5.04 -23.32
C GLY A 300 -11.88 -3.95 -22.35
N LYS A 301 -13.15 -3.54 -22.49
CA LYS A 301 -13.76 -2.56 -21.58
C LYS A 301 -13.83 -3.09 -20.15
N PRO A 302 -13.69 -2.24 -19.12
CA PRO A 302 -13.80 -2.66 -17.74
C PRO A 302 -15.19 -3.22 -17.42
N LEU A 303 -15.23 -4.47 -16.97
CA LEU A 303 -16.45 -5.21 -16.64
C LEU A 303 -17.07 -4.75 -15.31
N VAL A 304 -16.21 -4.24 -14.42
CA VAL A 304 -16.59 -3.59 -13.16
C VAL A 304 -15.80 -2.29 -13.00
N ARG A 305 -16.51 -1.23 -12.58
CA ARG A 305 -15.92 0.06 -12.22
C ARG A 305 -16.49 0.52 -10.89
N LEU A 306 -15.65 0.54 -9.86
CA LEU A 306 -15.98 1.08 -8.53
C LEU A 306 -14.91 2.08 -8.12
N GLY A 307 -15.29 3.36 -8.09
CA GLY A 307 -14.44 4.46 -7.66
C GLY A 307 -14.42 4.67 -6.15
N ILE A 308 -13.70 5.69 -5.69
CA ILE A 308 -13.73 6.12 -4.28
C ILE A 308 -15.16 6.53 -3.90
N SER A 309 -15.84 7.28 -4.76
CA SER A 309 -17.21 7.73 -4.53
C SER A 309 -18.18 6.56 -4.31
N ASP A 310 -18.09 5.51 -5.13
CA ASP A 310 -18.90 4.30 -4.96
C ASP A 310 -18.54 3.57 -3.66
N GLY A 311 -17.24 3.50 -3.35
CA GLY A 311 -16.74 2.89 -2.13
C GLY A 311 -17.23 3.60 -0.86
N LEU A 312 -17.28 4.93 -0.87
CA LEU A 312 -17.81 5.74 0.23
C LEU A 312 -19.34 5.61 0.33
N LYS A 313 -20.04 5.77 -0.80
CA LYS A 313 -21.52 5.69 -0.86
C LYS A 313 -22.05 4.37 -0.30
N ASN A 314 -21.40 3.26 -0.65
CA ASN A 314 -21.80 1.92 -0.21
C ASN A 314 -21.15 1.49 1.11
N ARG A 315 -20.44 2.39 1.81
CA ARG A 315 -19.69 2.08 3.05
C ARG A 315 -18.70 0.92 2.92
N TYR A 316 -18.14 0.74 1.73
CA TYR A 316 -17.01 -0.16 1.50
C TYR A 316 -15.67 0.49 1.88
N LEU A 317 -15.67 1.81 2.02
CA LEU A 317 -14.57 2.64 2.52
C LEU A 317 -15.02 3.37 3.79
N SER A 318 -14.05 3.73 4.63
CA SER A 318 -14.28 4.54 5.84
C SER A 318 -14.76 5.94 5.45
N GLU A 319 -15.62 6.53 6.28
CA GLU A 319 -16.02 7.93 6.12
C GLU A 319 -14.80 8.86 6.21
N VAL A 320 -14.88 10.01 5.54
CA VAL A 320 -13.78 10.99 5.44
C VAL A 320 -14.23 12.33 6.00
N ASP A 321 -13.47 12.83 6.97
CA ASP A 321 -13.56 14.20 7.49
C ASP A 321 -12.34 14.96 6.96
N TYR A 322 -12.51 15.61 5.81
CA TYR A 322 -11.45 16.34 5.14
C TYR A 322 -11.44 17.80 5.57
N ARG A 323 -10.34 18.26 6.15
CA ARG A 323 -10.19 19.63 6.65
C ARG A 323 -9.06 20.31 5.91
N LEU A 324 -9.43 21.19 5.00
CA LEU A 324 -8.49 22.09 4.36
C LEU A 324 -8.23 23.29 5.29
N LEU A 325 -7.01 23.37 5.80
CA LEU A 325 -6.58 24.38 6.76
C LEU A 325 -5.91 25.53 6.01
N ALA A 326 -6.73 26.31 5.30
CA ALA A 326 -6.32 27.42 4.46
C ALA A 326 -6.41 28.79 5.19
N ASP A 327 -6.05 28.82 6.48
CA ASP A 327 -6.04 30.06 7.29
C ASP A 327 -5.00 31.10 6.82
N ASN A 328 -4.22 30.74 5.80
CA ASN A 328 -3.05 31.44 5.29
C ASN A 328 -3.29 32.14 3.95
N ILE A 329 -4.55 32.26 3.52
CA ILE A 329 -4.91 32.99 2.31
C ILE A 329 -4.81 34.50 2.57
N ASP A 330 -4.01 35.22 1.78
CA ASP A 330 -4.00 36.69 1.81
C ASP A 330 -5.28 37.25 1.15
N TRP A 331 -6.32 37.42 1.95
CA TRP A 331 -7.61 37.94 1.52
C TRP A 331 -7.54 39.39 1.00
N LYS A 332 -6.56 40.19 1.47
CA LYS A 332 -6.35 41.55 0.95
C LYS A 332 -5.81 41.50 -0.47
N PHE A 333 -4.93 40.55 -0.77
CA PHE A 333 -4.47 40.31 -2.14
C PHE A 333 -5.60 39.87 -3.09
N VAL A 334 -6.57 39.08 -2.62
CA VAL A 334 -7.76 38.68 -3.38
C VAL A 334 -8.67 39.88 -3.71
N GLN A 335 -8.87 40.78 -2.74
CA GLN A 335 -9.75 41.96 -2.87
C GLN A 335 -9.18 43.02 -3.83
N ASP A 336 -7.87 43.25 -3.83
CA ASP A 336 -7.27 44.40 -4.53
C ASP A 336 -7.04 44.20 -6.05
N ARG A 337 -7.15 42.98 -6.60
CA ARG A 337 -6.66 42.68 -7.96
C ARG A 337 -7.56 41.79 -8.84
N SER A 338 -8.86 42.09 -8.90
CA SER A 338 -9.84 41.45 -9.81
C SER A 338 -9.66 41.75 -11.33
N VAL A 339 -8.46 42.11 -11.80
CA VAL A 339 -8.25 42.66 -13.15
C VAL A 339 -7.03 42.08 -13.89
N HIS A 340 -6.39 41.01 -13.39
CA HIS A 340 -5.19 40.46 -14.03
C HIS A 340 -5.27 38.94 -14.25
N ASN A 341 -4.85 38.50 -15.45
CA ASN A 341 -4.69 37.10 -15.83
C ASN A 341 -3.44 36.53 -15.15
N TYR A 342 -3.61 35.65 -14.17
CA TYR A 342 -2.51 34.99 -13.48
C TYR A 342 -2.44 33.52 -13.87
N SER A 343 -1.22 32.99 -13.96
CA SER A 343 -1.03 31.54 -14.04
C SER A 343 -1.25 30.88 -12.67
N LEU A 344 -1.63 29.60 -12.67
CA LEU A 344 -1.78 28.78 -11.44
C LEU A 344 -0.61 28.92 -10.46
N ASN A 345 0.62 28.90 -10.97
CA ASN A 345 1.83 29.03 -10.15
C ASN A 345 1.98 30.44 -9.53
N GLN A 346 1.56 31.49 -10.24
CA GLN A 346 1.58 32.85 -9.72
C GLN A 346 0.48 33.05 -8.67
N LEU A 347 -0.69 32.47 -8.89
CA LEU A 347 -1.80 32.54 -7.93
C LEU A 347 -1.43 31.83 -6.63
N ASN A 348 -0.93 30.59 -6.71
CA ASN A 348 -0.46 29.83 -5.55
C ASN A 348 0.62 30.61 -4.78
N LYS A 349 1.65 31.16 -5.44
CA LYS A 349 2.72 31.92 -4.74
C LYS A 349 2.24 33.19 -4.04
N LYS A 350 1.17 33.82 -4.52
CA LYS A 350 0.67 35.10 -4.00
C LYS A 350 -0.45 34.95 -3.00
N LEU A 351 -1.25 33.88 -3.11
CA LEU A 351 -2.36 33.62 -2.21
C LEU A 351 -1.91 32.98 -0.90
N ILE A 352 -0.80 32.25 -0.86
CA ILE A 352 -0.52 31.29 0.21
C ILE A 352 0.65 31.76 1.07
N MET A 353 0.40 32.03 2.36
CA MET A 353 1.47 32.15 3.36
C MET A 353 1.84 30.76 3.92
N PRO A 354 3.13 30.43 4.14
CA PRO A 354 3.47 29.16 4.77
C PRO A 354 2.88 29.08 6.19
N THR A 355 2.09 28.05 6.48
CA THR A 355 1.70 27.76 7.87
C THR A 355 2.96 27.39 8.65
N ARG A 356 3.14 27.98 9.84
CA ARG A 356 4.27 27.63 10.70
C ARG A 356 4.13 26.19 11.19
N ASP A 357 5.19 25.40 11.05
CA ASP A 357 5.25 23.99 11.48
C ASP A 357 4.79 23.78 12.93
N GLU A 358 5.10 24.73 13.81
CA GLU A 358 4.69 24.68 15.21
C GLU A 358 3.16 24.76 15.37
N GLU A 359 2.50 25.62 14.60
CA GLU A 359 1.04 25.75 14.61
C GLU A 359 0.38 24.51 14.00
N ALA A 360 0.95 23.98 12.91
CA ALA A 360 0.48 22.72 12.33
C ALA A 360 0.61 21.57 13.32
N ALA A 361 1.76 21.43 13.99
CA ALA A 361 2.00 20.41 15.00
C ALA A 361 1.04 20.54 16.21
N ARG A 362 0.74 21.77 16.65
CA ARG A 362 -0.24 22.05 17.70
C ARG A 362 -1.64 21.58 17.32
N GLN A 363 -2.10 21.93 16.12
CA GLN A 363 -3.42 21.51 15.61
C GLN A 363 -3.52 19.99 15.43
N ILE A 364 -2.47 19.36 14.90
CA ILE A 364 -2.39 17.89 14.78
C ILE A 364 -2.50 17.23 16.17
N ALA A 365 -1.80 17.76 17.18
CA ALA A 365 -1.85 17.23 18.54
C ALA A 365 -3.22 17.40 19.20
N GLU A 366 -3.90 18.53 18.98
CA GLU A 366 -5.29 18.74 19.41
C GLU A 366 -6.22 17.69 18.80
N VAL A 367 -6.20 17.57 17.47
CA VAL A 367 -7.07 16.61 16.75
C VAL A 367 -6.77 15.18 17.18
N PHE A 368 -5.49 14.80 17.28
CA PHE A 368 -5.09 13.46 17.68
C PHE A 368 -5.63 13.10 19.06
N LYS A 369 -5.50 14.00 20.05
CA LYS A 369 -5.94 13.77 21.43
C LYS A 369 -7.45 13.87 21.60
N HIS A 370 -8.08 14.95 21.13
CA HIS A 370 -9.51 15.19 21.34
C HIS A 370 -10.39 14.21 20.59
N GLU A 371 -10.00 13.85 19.37
CA GLU A 371 -10.75 12.87 18.58
C GLU A 371 -10.25 11.44 18.79
N LYS A 372 -9.33 11.21 19.75
CA LYS A 372 -8.81 9.88 20.12
C LYS A 372 -8.34 9.07 18.91
N ARG A 373 -7.58 9.71 18.03
CA ARG A 373 -6.99 9.05 16.85
C ARG A 373 -5.97 8.01 17.30
N ARG A 374 -5.79 6.96 16.50
CA ARG A 374 -4.97 5.78 16.87
C ARG A 374 -3.62 5.78 16.18
N GLY A 375 -3.55 6.34 14.98
CA GLY A 375 -2.32 6.35 14.20
C GLY A 375 -2.48 7.23 12.96
N GLY A 376 -1.44 8.01 12.67
CA GLY A 376 -1.46 8.92 11.52
C GLY A 376 -0.17 8.99 10.73
N ILE A 377 -0.30 9.50 9.51
CA ILE A 377 0.82 9.69 8.59
C ILE A 377 0.87 11.14 8.15
N VAL A 378 2.07 11.70 8.17
CA VAL A 378 2.35 13.05 7.72
C VAL A 378 3.18 12.99 6.44
N PHE A 379 2.65 13.59 5.37
CA PHE A 379 3.34 13.73 4.09
C PHE A 379 4.08 15.07 4.03
N SER A 380 5.42 15.02 4.20
CA SER A 380 6.33 16.16 4.27
C SER A 380 7.01 16.47 2.92
N PRO A 381 7.41 17.74 2.65
CA PRO A 381 8.08 18.17 1.41
C PRO A 381 9.47 17.55 1.19
N THR A 382 10.27 17.39 2.25
CA THR A 382 11.65 16.88 2.17
C THR A 382 11.95 15.95 3.34
N VAL A 383 13.03 15.17 3.24
CA VAL A 383 13.45 14.26 4.32
C VAL A 383 13.85 15.05 5.56
N ASP A 384 14.57 16.17 5.38
CA ASP A 384 14.97 17.05 6.49
C ASP A 384 13.74 17.64 7.19
N HIS A 385 12.71 18.04 6.42
CA HIS A 385 11.45 18.49 7.01
C HIS A 385 10.72 17.35 7.74
N ALA A 386 10.72 16.12 7.21
CA ALA A 386 10.09 15.00 7.90
C ALA A 386 10.75 14.75 9.27
N GLU A 387 12.08 14.79 9.33
CA GLU A 387 12.88 14.65 10.54
C GLU A 387 12.62 15.80 11.54
N SER A 388 12.67 17.05 11.09
CA SER A 388 12.43 18.22 11.95
C SER A 388 10.98 18.26 12.47
N PHE A 389 10.01 17.96 11.61
CA PHE A 389 8.59 17.99 11.95
C PHE A 389 8.21 16.86 12.92
N ALA A 390 8.81 15.68 12.80
CA ALA A 390 8.69 14.64 13.83
C ALA A 390 9.19 15.15 15.20
N GLY A 391 10.26 15.94 15.22
CA GLY A 391 10.73 16.67 16.39
C GLY A 391 9.69 17.62 16.98
N SER A 392 9.07 18.46 16.14
CA SER A 392 7.99 19.37 16.56
C SER A 392 6.80 18.63 17.16
N LEU A 393 6.37 17.53 16.53
CA LEU A 393 5.27 16.69 17.04
C LEU A 393 5.59 16.08 18.42
N ARG A 394 6.85 15.64 18.63
CA ARG A 394 7.31 15.18 19.96
C ARG A 394 7.26 16.29 21.00
N GLY A 395 7.56 17.53 20.62
CA GLY A 395 7.38 18.71 21.47
C GLY A 395 5.95 18.89 22.00
N PHE A 396 4.95 18.43 21.25
CA PHE A 396 3.54 18.42 21.67
C PHE A 396 3.08 17.10 22.33
N ASN A 397 4.04 16.29 22.79
CA ASN A 397 3.81 15.04 23.52
C ASN A 397 3.08 13.98 22.67
N LEU A 398 3.40 13.90 21.39
CA LEU A 398 3.03 12.79 20.49
C LEU A 398 4.26 11.89 20.27
N ARG A 399 4.04 10.59 20.18
CA ARG A 399 5.11 9.63 19.85
C ARG A 399 5.30 9.63 18.34
N ALA A 400 6.11 10.54 17.82
CA ALA A 400 6.31 10.72 16.39
C ALA A 400 7.72 10.30 15.96
N GLU A 401 7.83 9.62 14.82
CA GLU A 401 9.10 9.26 14.18
C GLU A 401 9.09 9.55 12.68
N SER A 402 10.27 9.78 12.12
CA SER A 402 10.43 9.98 10.67
C SER A 402 10.85 8.69 9.98
N ILE A 403 10.38 8.49 8.77
CA ILE A 403 10.75 7.34 7.93
C ILE A 403 11.03 7.77 6.48
N SER A 404 12.22 7.45 6.01
CA SER A 404 12.72 7.85 4.69
C SER A 404 13.65 6.79 4.10
N SER A 405 14.18 7.05 2.90
CA SER A 405 15.20 6.22 2.27
C SER A 405 16.58 6.31 2.94
N ARG A 406 16.81 7.27 3.86
CA ARG A 406 18.08 7.41 4.59
C ARG A 406 18.28 6.32 5.63
N GLN A 407 17.21 5.90 6.29
CA GLN A 407 17.23 4.77 7.22
C GLN A 407 17.47 3.47 6.45
N ASP A 408 18.23 2.54 7.04
CA ASP A 408 18.38 1.21 6.47
C ASP A 408 17.03 0.45 6.49
N ALA A 409 16.93 -0.64 5.71
CA ALA A 409 15.68 -1.40 5.59
C ALA A 409 15.16 -1.91 6.94
N ARG A 410 16.08 -2.26 7.85
CA ARG A 410 15.76 -2.85 9.13
C ARG A 410 15.22 -1.84 10.12
N GLU A 411 15.82 -0.66 10.18
CA GLU A 411 15.32 0.44 10.99
C GLU A 411 13.92 0.84 10.53
N ARG A 412 13.68 0.89 9.21
CA ARG A 412 12.33 1.09 8.66
C ARG A 412 11.36 0.01 9.11
N ASP A 413 11.75 -1.27 9.05
CA ASP A 413 10.89 -2.38 9.48
C ASP A 413 10.60 -2.35 10.98
N LYS A 414 11.57 -1.96 11.80
CA LYS A 414 11.40 -1.75 13.25
C LYS A 414 10.42 -0.62 13.53
N LEU A 415 10.59 0.54 12.89
CA LEU A 415 9.67 1.68 13.03
C LEU A 415 8.25 1.31 12.60
N MET A 416 8.10 0.58 11.50
CA MET A 416 6.80 0.08 11.04
C MET A 416 6.17 -0.90 12.05
N ALA A 417 6.97 -1.78 12.68
CA ALA A 417 6.47 -2.68 13.73
C ALA A 417 5.96 -1.91 14.95
N MET A 418 6.73 -0.93 15.40
CA MET A 418 6.37 -0.07 16.51
C MET A 418 5.11 0.73 16.20
N PHE A 419 4.97 1.24 14.97
CA PHE A 419 3.78 1.93 14.51
C PHE A 419 2.54 1.01 14.50
N ARG A 420 2.65 -0.23 13.97
CA ARG A 420 1.55 -1.21 13.97
C ARG A 420 1.09 -1.61 15.38
N ARG A 421 2.01 -1.70 16.33
CA ARG A 421 1.70 -2.00 17.75
C ARG A 421 1.09 -0.81 18.49
N GLY A 422 1.15 0.39 17.91
CA GLY A 422 0.71 1.61 18.57
C GLY A 422 1.72 2.16 19.57
N ASP A 423 3.02 1.86 19.41
CA ASP A 423 4.10 2.49 20.17
C ASP A 423 4.47 3.86 19.59
N ILE A 424 4.18 4.07 18.30
CA ILE A 424 4.34 5.32 17.57
C ILE A 424 2.94 5.79 17.16
N ASP A 425 2.62 7.04 17.45
CA ASP A 425 1.38 7.71 17.11
C ASP A 425 1.39 8.22 15.66
N LEU A 426 2.52 8.79 15.22
CA LEU A 426 2.65 9.43 13.91
C LEU A 426 3.95 9.06 13.20
N LEU A 427 3.85 8.73 11.92
CA LEU A 427 5.00 8.60 11.02
C LEU A 427 5.06 9.76 10.03
N THR A 428 6.17 10.48 10.01
CA THR A 428 6.44 11.52 9.01
C THR A 428 7.25 10.94 7.84
N SER A 429 6.85 11.21 6.60
CA SER A 429 7.55 10.72 5.41
C SER A 429 7.34 11.62 4.21
N VAL A 430 8.21 11.51 3.21
CA VAL A 430 8.09 12.23 1.94
C VAL A 430 7.28 11.39 0.95
N ASP A 431 7.92 10.35 0.40
CA ASP A 431 7.41 9.53 -0.70
C ASP A 431 7.38 8.04 -0.38
N LEU A 432 7.90 7.59 0.77
CA LEU A 432 8.07 6.16 1.07
C LEU A 432 6.71 5.42 1.10
N PHE A 433 5.63 6.13 1.41
CA PHE A 433 4.27 5.61 1.41
C PHE A 433 3.53 5.72 0.07
N ASN A 434 4.12 6.41 -0.91
CA ASN A 434 3.52 6.60 -2.22
C ASN A 434 3.61 5.32 -3.05
N GLU A 435 4.68 4.55 -2.88
CA GLU A 435 4.97 3.39 -3.72
C GLU A 435 5.70 2.29 -2.93
N GLY A 436 5.15 1.08 -2.88
CA GLY A 436 5.90 -0.12 -2.49
C GLY A 436 6.11 -0.38 -0.99
N VAL A 437 5.50 0.39 -0.08
CA VAL A 437 5.54 0.11 1.39
C VAL A 437 4.14 -0.10 1.94
N ASP A 438 3.94 -1.19 2.68
CA ASP A 438 2.63 -1.56 3.22
C ASP A 438 2.35 -0.73 4.46
N VAL A 439 1.51 0.28 4.23
CA VAL A 439 1.14 1.26 5.22
C VAL A 439 0.08 0.67 6.14
N PRO A 440 0.29 0.65 7.47
CA PRO A 440 -0.72 0.23 8.41
C PRO A 440 -2.01 1.04 8.27
N ASP A 441 -3.13 0.46 8.67
CA ASP A 441 -4.41 1.16 8.64
C ASP A 441 -4.38 2.35 9.61
N VAL A 442 -4.39 3.56 9.05
CA VAL A 442 -4.38 4.82 9.81
C VAL A 442 -5.76 5.48 9.82
N ASP A 443 -6.01 6.30 10.83
CA ASP A 443 -7.23 7.12 10.96
C ASP A 443 -6.98 8.63 10.96
N LEU A 444 -5.72 9.04 10.77
CA LEU A 444 -5.31 10.42 10.52
C LEU A 444 -4.33 10.50 9.34
N ILE A 445 -4.61 11.39 8.39
CA ILE A 445 -3.69 11.76 7.30
C ILE A 445 -3.41 13.25 7.39
N VAL A 446 -2.15 13.63 7.26
CA VAL A 446 -1.72 15.03 7.26
C VAL A 446 -0.94 15.33 5.99
N PHE A 447 -1.35 16.35 5.25
CA PHE A 447 -0.61 16.86 4.11
C PHE A 447 0.12 18.16 4.50
N MET A 448 1.44 18.14 4.43
CA MET A 448 2.32 19.31 4.59
C MET A 448 2.92 19.76 3.24
N ARG A 449 2.59 19.07 2.13
CA ARG A 449 3.01 19.42 0.77
C ARG A 449 1.93 19.16 -0.27
N ALA A 450 1.90 19.96 -1.34
CA ALA A 450 1.06 19.69 -2.49
C ALA A 450 1.50 18.40 -3.18
N THR A 451 0.58 17.47 -3.36
CA THR A 451 0.82 16.30 -4.22
C THR A 451 0.19 16.60 -5.58
N HIS A 452 1.03 17.00 -6.54
CA HIS A 452 0.61 17.45 -7.87
C HIS A 452 0.02 16.34 -8.75
N SER A 453 0.32 15.09 -8.44
CA SER A 453 -0.26 13.94 -9.13
C SER A 453 -1.54 13.50 -8.43
N ARG A 454 -2.68 13.68 -9.10
CA ARG A 454 -4.00 13.18 -8.67
C ARG A 454 -3.94 11.71 -8.27
N ARG A 455 -3.20 10.90 -9.04
CA ARG A 455 -3.03 9.47 -8.79
C ARG A 455 -2.37 9.22 -7.43
N ILE A 456 -1.25 9.89 -7.16
CA ILE A 456 -0.52 9.72 -5.90
C ILE A 456 -1.40 10.20 -4.73
N PHE A 457 -2.08 11.33 -4.89
CA PHE A 457 -3.02 11.83 -3.88
C PHE A 457 -4.13 10.81 -3.55
N VAL A 458 -4.78 10.26 -4.58
CA VAL A 458 -5.81 9.22 -4.43
C VAL A 458 -5.26 7.96 -3.77
N GLN A 459 -4.02 7.58 -4.07
CA GLN A 459 -3.36 6.44 -3.43
C GLN A 459 -3.07 6.70 -1.95
N GLN A 460 -2.57 7.89 -1.60
CA GLN A 460 -2.30 8.33 -0.23
C GLN A 460 -3.59 8.38 0.59
N LEU A 461 -4.62 9.09 0.10
CA LEU A 461 -5.93 9.17 0.73
C LEU A 461 -6.51 7.76 0.93
N GLY A 462 -6.43 6.91 -0.10
CA GLY A 462 -6.91 5.53 -0.08
C GLY A 462 -6.25 4.64 0.99
N ARG A 463 -5.08 5.00 1.54
CA ARG A 463 -4.50 4.30 2.72
C ARG A 463 -5.35 4.53 3.97
N GLY A 464 -5.84 5.76 4.14
CA GLY A 464 -6.76 6.13 5.21
C GLY A 464 -8.21 5.75 4.93
N LEU A 465 -8.59 5.31 3.72
CA LEU A 465 -9.97 4.88 3.46
C LEU A 465 -10.25 3.43 3.83
N ARG A 466 -9.22 2.62 4.09
CA ARG A 466 -9.39 1.21 4.47
C ARG A 466 -10.19 1.10 5.77
N LEU A 467 -11.19 0.22 5.75
CA LEU A 467 -11.97 -0.14 6.94
C LEU A 467 -11.10 -0.97 7.89
N SER A 468 -11.05 -0.58 9.16
CA SER A 468 -10.37 -1.35 10.21
C SER A 468 -11.23 -1.38 11.49
N PRO A 469 -11.17 -2.46 12.29
CA PRO A 469 -11.93 -2.55 13.54
C PRO A 469 -11.62 -1.36 14.45
N GLY A 470 -12.66 -0.73 15.02
CA GLY A 470 -12.52 0.45 15.89
C GLY A 470 -12.25 1.76 15.15
N LYS A 471 -12.32 1.78 13.82
CA LYS A 471 -12.28 3.00 13.01
C LYS A 471 -13.68 3.48 12.67
N ASP A 472 -13.98 4.73 13.02
CA ASP A 472 -15.22 5.41 12.65
C ASP A 472 -15.05 6.12 11.29
N LYS A 473 -14.02 6.96 11.19
CA LYS A 473 -13.71 7.81 10.05
C LYS A 473 -12.20 7.99 9.94
N VAL A 474 -11.74 8.43 8.78
CA VAL A 474 -10.41 9.04 8.64
C VAL A 474 -10.55 10.56 8.70
N VAL A 475 -9.70 11.19 9.50
CA VAL A 475 -9.55 12.65 9.50
C VAL A 475 -8.37 13.00 8.59
N VAL A 476 -8.57 13.96 7.70
CA VAL A 476 -7.51 14.49 6.84
C VAL A 476 -7.28 15.95 7.18
N LEU A 477 -6.06 16.28 7.58
CA LEU A 477 -5.62 17.66 7.82
C LEU A 477 -4.74 18.09 6.66
N ASP A 478 -5.25 18.97 5.82
CA ASP A 478 -4.52 19.47 4.65
C ASP A 478 -4.07 20.90 4.91
N PHE A 479 -2.79 21.06 5.27
CA PHE A 479 -2.15 22.36 5.48
C PHE A 479 -1.68 23.00 4.16
N VAL A 480 -2.00 22.36 3.03
CA VAL A 480 -1.59 22.80 1.71
C VAL A 480 -2.77 23.45 1.03
N THR A 481 -2.64 24.74 0.83
CA THR A 481 -3.52 25.45 -0.09
C THR A 481 -2.93 25.25 -1.50
N ASP A 482 -3.57 24.50 -2.39
CA ASP A 482 -3.21 24.44 -3.82
C ASP A 482 -4.52 24.39 -4.60
N LEU A 483 -4.68 25.26 -5.61
CA LEU A 483 -5.95 25.34 -6.34
C LEU A 483 -6.35 24.02 -7.01
N ARG A 484 -5.39 23.22 -7.48
CA ARG A 484 -5.67 21.91 -8.07
C ARG A 484 -6.16 20.93 -7.02
N ARG A 485 -5.58 20.98 -5.81
CA ARG A 485 -6.03 20.16 -4.67
C ARG A 485 -7.49 20.47 -4.33
N ILE A 486 -7.86 21.74 -4.31
CA ILE A 486 -9.24 22.15 -4.03
C ILE A 486 -10.18 21.71 -5.17
N ALA A 487 -9.79 21.88 -6.43
CA ALA A 487 -10.56 21.39 -7.58
C ALA A 487 -10.77 19.87 -7.52
N GLU A 488 -9.74 19.10 -7.16
CA GLU A 488 -9.85 17.66 -6.94
C GLU A 488 -10.86 17.30 -5.83
N LEU A 489 -10.87 18.04 -4.72
CA LEU A 489 -11.82 17.83 -3.63
C LEU A 489 -13.27 18.17 -4.04
N VAL A 490 -13.45 19.24 -4.80
CA VAL A 490 -14.75 19.62 -5.38
C VAL A 490 -15.27 18.52 -6.30
N GLU A 491 -14.43 17.96 -7.17
CA GLU A 491 -14.83 16.87 -8.05
C GLU A 491 -15.16 15.59 -7.28
N LEU A 492 -14.37 15.24 -6.25
CA LEU A 492 -14.69 14.13 -5.36
C LEU A 492 -16.05 14.33 -4.69
N GLN A 493 -16.40 15.57 -4.30
CA GLN A 493 -17.70 15.91 -3.75
C GLN A 493 -18.81 15.85 -4.80
N LYS A 494 -18.63 16.41 -6.01
CA LYS A 494 -19.62 16.37 -7.11
C LYS A 494 -19.92 14.93 -7.53
N ALA A 495 -18.88 14.11 -7.72
CA ALA A 495 -19.02 12.69 -8.04
C ALA A 495 -19.78 11.92 -6.95
N ALA A 496 -19.69 12.42 -5.72
CA ALA A 496 -20.45 11.90 -4.59
C ALA A 496 -21.86 12.52 -4.48
N SER A 497 -22.14 13.67 -5.12
CA SER A 497 -23.38 14.48 -5.04
C SER A 497 -24.32 14.37 -6.26
N GLY A 498 -24.10 13.40 -7.17
CA GLY A 498 -24.94 13.19 -8.37
C GLY A 498 -26.42 12.86 -8.08
N PRO A 499 -27.30 12.82 -9.10
CA PRO A 499 -28.77 12.91 -8.97
C PRO A 499 -29.49 11.75 -8.25
N LEU A 500 -28.76 10.77 -7.72
CA LEU A 500 -29.29 9.70 -6.87
C LEU A 500 -28.63 9.74 -5.50
N GLU A 501 -29.36 10.37 -4.58
CA GLU A 501 -29.35 10.24 -3.12
C GLU A 501 -28.07 10.59 -2.33
N ARG A 502 -28.20 11.76 -1.72
CA ARG A 502 -27.60 12.39 -0.52
C ARG A 502 -26.51 11.62 0.24
N LEU A 503 -25.34 12.25 0.24
CA LEU A 503 -24.22 12.05 1.15
C LEU A 503 -24.48 12.64 2.54
N PRO A 504 -23.96 12.01 3.60
CA PRO A 504 -23.37 12.72 4.70
C PRO A 504 -21.85 12.59 4.54
N LEU A 505 -21.26 13.39 3.66
CA LEU A 505 -19.93 13.90 3.99
C LEU A 505 -20.18 14.76 5.23
N GLY A 506 -19.44 14.56 6.32
CA GLY A 506 -19.66 15.33 7.55
C GLY A 506 -19.79 16.82 7.26
N HIS A 507 -20.52 17.55 8.12
CA HIS A 507 -20.99 18.94 7.93
C HIS A 507 -19.94 20.00 7.51
N HIS A 508 -18.66 19.65 7.37
CA HIS A 508 -17.54 20.55 7.19
C HIS A 508 -16.53 20.00 6.18
N LEU A 509 -16.89 19.95 4.89
CA LEU A 509 -15.94 19.57 3.82
C LEU A 509 -14.80 20.59 3.65
N ILE A 510 -15.07 21.83 4.08
CA ILE A 510 -14.08 22.88 4.26
C ILE A 510 -14.50 23.66 5.50
N ASN A 511 -13.66 23.64 6.54
CA ASN A 511 -13.80 24.56 7.66
C ASN A 511 -12.83 25.71 7.43
N PHE A 512 -13.35 26.79 6.83
CA PHE A 512 -12.69 28.09 6.91
C PHE A 512 -12.95 28.68 8.29
N ARG A 513 -11.92 29.21 8.97
CA ARG A 513 -12.13 30.00 10.19
C ARG A 513 -12.98 31.25 9.95
N ASP A 514 -13.05 31.74 8.71
CA ASP A 514 -13.92 32.84 8.27
C ASP A 514 -15.02 32.32 7.32
N ALA A 515 -16.25 32.23 7.84
CA ALA A 515 -17.39 31.65 7.14
C ALA A 515 -17.84 32.45 5.91
N SER A 516 -17.54 33.75 5.86
CA SER A 516 -18.03 34.66 4.81
C SER A 516 -17.17 34.61 3.55
N ALA A 517 -15.85 34.69 3.69
CA ALA A 517 -14.90 34.59 2.59
C ALA A 517 -14.77 33.15 2.05
N GLY A 518 -14.98 32.16 2.94
CA GLY A 518 -14.90 30.74 2.61
C GLY A 518 -15.97 30.24 1.65
N SER A 519 -17.23 30.66 1.83
CA SER A 519 -18.33 30.29 0.92
C SER A 519 -18.14 30.87 -0.49
N PHE A 520 -17.67 32.11 -0.56
CA PHE A 520 -17.42 32.84 -1.81
C PHE A 520 -16.32 32.19 -2.66
N MET A 521 -15.16 31.92 -2.05
CA MET A 521 -14.06 31.27 -2.75
C MET A 521 -14.46 29.89 -3.24
N PHE A 522 -15.23 29.15 -2.44
CA PHE A 522 -15.68 27.82 -2.81
C PHE A 522 -16.61 27.82 -4.04
N GLU A 523 -17.50 28.80 -4.18
CA GLU A 523 -18.33 28.96 -5.38
C GLU A 523 -17.51 29.40 -6.59
N TRP A 524 -16.66 30.41 -6.45
CA TRP A 524 -15.78 30.84 -7.55
C TRP A 524 -14.87 29.68 -8.03
N MET A 525 -14.34 28.88 -7.11
CA MET A 525 -13.49 27.75 -7.44
C MET A 525 -14.24 26.58 -8.08
N LYS A 526 -15.53 26.38 -7.77
CA LYS A 526 -16.37 25.43 -8.51
C LYS A 526 -16.47 25.82 -9.98
N ASP A 527 -16.64 27.11 -10.25
CA ASP A 527 -16.74 27.64 -11.62
C ASP A 527 -15.39 27.53 -12.37
N GLN A 528 -14.27 27.78 -11.69
CA GLN A 528 -12.93 27.66 -12.29
C GLN A 528 -12.45 26.21 -12.45
N ALA A 529 -12.85 25.27 -11.58
CA ALA A 529 -12.51 23.86 -11.70
C ALA A 529 -13.04 23.24 -13.00
N ASP A 530 -14.24 23.66 -13.44
CA ASP A 530 -14.84 23.22 -14.70
C ASP A 530 -14.06 23.72 -15.93
N LEU A 531 -13.41 24.89 -15.83
CA LEU A 531 -12.55 25.48 -16.86
C LEU A 531 -11.18 24.79 -16.94
N MET A 532 -10.55 24.52 -15.80
CA MET A 532 -9.20 23.91 -15.71
C MET A 532 -9.11 22.49 -16.28
N LEU A 533 -10.23 21.75 -16.30
CA LEU A 533 -10.27 20.37 -16.82
C LEU A 533 -10.45 20.31 -18.35
N ARG A 534 -10.88 21.39 -18.99
CA ARG A 534 -11.12 21.45 -20.45
C ARG A 534 -9.91 21.93 -21.23
N GLU A 535 -9.14 22.86 -20.67
CA GLU A 535 -8.00 23.50 -21.33
C GLU A 535 -6.80 23.46 -20.37
N GLY A 536 -5.80 22.61 -20.65
CA GLY A 536 -4.57 22.58 -19.87
C GLY A 536 -3.88 23.94 -19.82
N ASP A 537 -3.33 24.30 -18.66
CA ASP A 537 -2.69 25.60 -18.35
C ASP A 537 -3.54 26.84 -18.69
N ALA A 538 -4.83 26.82 -18.34
CA ALA A 538 -5.70 27.99 -18.43
C ALA A 538 -5.17 29.17 -17.60
N GLN A 539 -5.18 30.38 -18.18
CA GLN A 539 -5.04 31.63 -17.44
C GLN A 539 -6.37 31.98 -16.78
N LEU A 540 -6.34 32.31 -15.50
CA LEU A 540 -7.56 32.53 -14.70
C LEU A 540 -7.83 34.03 -14.54
N GLU A 541 -9.07 34.43 -14.87
CA GLU A 541 -9.60 35.76 -14.55
C GLU A 541 -10.37 35.71 -13.22
N MET A 542 -10.01 36.60 -12.30
CA MET A 542 -10.73 36.81 -11.04
C MET A 542 -11.92 37.74 -11.31
N PRO A 543 -13.17 37.38 -10.95
CA PRO A 543 -14.32 38.24 -11.22
C PRO A 543 -14.27 39.50 -10.35
N LYS A 544 -14.82 40.61 -10.88
CA LYS A 544 -15.01 41.85 -10.13
C LYS A 544 -16.19 41.69 -9.17
N PHE A 545 -16.02 42.09 -7.91
CA PHE A 545 -17.09 42.04 -6.92
C PHE A 545 -17.18 43.29 -6.06
N ASP A 546 -18.43 43.65 -5.75
CA ASP A 546 -18.81 44.54 -4.66
C ASP A 546 -19.02 43.69 -3.41
N PHE A 547 -18.23 43.96 -2.36
CA PHE A 547 -18.39 43.35 -1.06
C PHE A 547 -19.37 44.19 -0.21
N PRO A 548 -20.24 43.57 0.61
CA PRO A 548 -20.96 44.33 1.63
C PRO A 548 -19.96 44.87 2.65
N ASP A 549 -20.14 46.15 3.05
CA ASP A 549 -19.25 46.83 3.97
C ASP A 549 -19.06 46.04 5.28
N THR A 550 -17.81 45.86 5.69
CA THR A 550 -17.46 45.34 7.01
C THR A 550 -18.12 46.19 8.10
N PRO A 551 -18.87 45.62 9.06
CA PRO A 551 -19.37 46.38 10.19
C PRO A 551 -18.18 46.91 10.98
N GLN A 552 -18.18 48.21 11.28
CA GLN A 552 -17.17 48.78 12.16
C GLN A 552 -17.21 48.09 13.53
N PRO A 553 -16.04 47.84 14.17
CA PRO A 553 -16.01 47.26 15.50
C PRO A 553 -16.61 48.24 16.51
N GLY A 554 -17.88 48.03 16.88
CA GLY A 554 -18.56 48.82 17.91
C GLY A 554 -20.09 48.96 17.84
N GLY A 555 -20.79 48.39 16.86
CA GLY A 555 -22.26 48.46 16.79
C GLY A 555 -22.94 47.20 17.31
N VAL A 556 -23.70 47.31 18.41
CA VAL A 556 -24.59 46.24 18.89
C VAL A 556 -25.86 46.20 18.03
N ALA A 557 -26.12 45.06 17.38
CA ALA A 557 -27.44 44.43 17.23
C ALA A 557 -27.26 43.00 16.72
#